data_AF-A0A963EEL7-F1
#
_entry.id   AF-A0A963EEL7-F1
#
_cell.length_a   1.000
_cell.length_b   1.000
_cell.length_c   1.000
_cell.angle_alpha   90.00
_cell.angle_beta   90.00
_cell.angle_gamma   90.00
#
_symmetry.space_group_name_H-M   'P 1'
#
loop_
_entity.id
_entity.type
_entity.pdbx_description
1 polymer ?
#
loop_
_entity_poly.entity_id
_entity_poly.type
_entity_poly.pdbx_seq_one_letter_code
_entity_poly.pdbx_strand_id
1 'polypeptide(L)' 'DADFILKIHVRSVRDYDRLLTDHLFRIPGVQHLKSSFTLREIKFETALPVRGADED' A
#
# COMPACT_ATOMS: atom_id res chain seq x y z
N ASP A 1 -0.38 -4.70 -16.83
CA ASP A 1 -0.34 -5.33 -15.51
C ASP A 1 0.77 -4.68 -14.69
N ALA A 2 0.88 -4.91 -13.37
CA ALA A 2 1.91 -4.30 -12.52
C ALA A 2 2.82 -5.36 -11.88
N ASP A 3 4.13 -5.18 -11.96
CA ASP A 3 5.12 -6.11 -11.37
C ASP A 3 5.15 -6.06 -9.84
N PHE A 4 4.78 -4.91 -9.26
CA PHE A 4 4.76 -4.69 -7.81
C PHE A 4 3.51 -3.96 -7.38
N ILE A 5 3.00 -4.32 -6.20
CA ILE A 5 1.89 -3.63 -5.53
C ILE A 5 2.39 -3.15 -4.18
N LEU A 6 2.21 -1.86 -3.91
CA LEU A 6 2.56 -1.22 -2.64
C LEU A 6 1.28 -0.72 -1.96
N LYS A 7 1.09 -1.08 -0.67
CA LYS A 7 0.08 -0.47 0.20
C LYS A 7 0.76 0.53 1.11
N ILE A 8 0.41 1.81 0.96
CA ILE A 8 1.09 2.90 1.65
C ILE A 8 0.06 3.77 2.37
N HIS A 9 0.30 4.04 3.66
CA HIS A 9 -0.44 5.05 4.41
C HIS A 9 0.31 6.37 4.40
N VAL A 10 -0.40 7.45 4.09
CA VAL A 10 0.11 8.82 4.07
C VAL A 10 -0.81 9.71 4.89
N ARG A 11 -0.25 10.76 5.49
CA ARG A 11 -1.02 11.71 6.32
C ARG A 11 -1.87 12.67 5.50
N SER A 12 -1.45 12.96 4.26
CA SER A 12 -2.12 13.91 3.37
C SER A 12 -1.76 13.64 1.90
N VAL A 13 -2.49 14.28 0.98
CA VAL A 13 -2.17 14.26 -0.45
C VAL A 13 -0.80 14.91 -0.73
N ARG A 14 -0.40 15.92 0.05
CA ARG A 14 0.92 16.55 -0.07
C ARG A 14 2.05 15.59 0.32
N ASP A 15 1.85 14.78 1.37
CA ASP A 15 2.83 13.77 1.76
C ASP A 15 2.96 12.67 0.69
N TYR A 16 1.86 12.34 -0.01
CA TYR A 16 1.89 11.42 -1.15
C TYR A 16 2.71 11.97 -2.31
N ASP A 17 2.51 13.23 -2.70
CA ASP A 17 3.27 13.86 -3.77
C ASP A 17 4.79 13.90 -3.45
N ARG A 18 5.13 14.23 -2.21
CA ARG A 18 6.51 14.17 -1.71
C ARG A 18 7.08 12.75 -1.79
N LEU A 19 6.31 11.73 -1.41
CA LEU A 19 6.74 10.34 -1.51
C LEU A 19 7.06 9.94 -2.95
N LEU A 20 6.24 10.36 -3.91
CA LEU A 20 6.49 10.06 -5.32
C LEU A 20 7.79 10.72 -5.81
N THR A 21 7.92 12.02 -5.58
CA THR A 21 8.99 12.85 -6.15
C THR A 21 10.34 12.66 -5.47
N ASP A 22 10.35 12.48 -4.16
CA ASP A 22 11.59 12.31 -3.39
C ASP A 22 12.07 10.86 -3.35
N HIS A 23 11.18 9.89 -3.54
CA HIS A 23 11.52 8.48 -3.44
C HIS A 23 11.16 7.68 -4.69
N LEU A 24 9.88 7.46 -4.98
CA LEU A 24 9.49 6.41 -5.95
C LEU A 24 9.98 6.69 -7.38
N PHE A 25 9.94 7.94 -7.85
CA PHE A 25 10.45 8.30 -9.19
C PHE A 25 11.97 8.30 -9.30
N ARG A 26 12.69 8.32 -8.17
CA ARG A 26 14.15 8.28 -8.16
C ARG A 26 14.71 6.87 -8.20
N ILE A 27 13.86 5.85 -8.02
CA ILE A 27 14.29 4.45 -8.04
C ILE A 27 14.62 4.07 -9.50
N PRO A 28 15.88 3.70 -9.80
CA PRO A 28 16.25 3.26 -11.13
C PRO A 28 15.45 2.02 -11.54
N GLY A 29 14.88 2.05 -12.75
CA GLY A 29 14.09 0.93 -13.28
C GLY A 29 12.59 0.99 -13.00
N VAL A 30 12.10 1.97 -12.24
CA VAL A 30 10.65 2.23 -12.14
C VAL A 30 10.19 2.93 -13.41
N GLN A 31 9.47 2.21 -14.27
CA GLN A 31 9.02 2.71 -15.59
C GLN A 31 7.61 3.29 -15.56
N HIS A 32 6.71 2.69 -14.78
CA HIS A 32 5.31 3.08 -14.74
C HIS A 32 4.75 2.96 -13.32
N LEU A 33 4.09 4.01 -12.86
CA LEU A 33 3.44 4.05 -11.56
C LEU A 33 1.95 4.31 -11.76
N LYS A 34 1.12 3.45 -11.17
CA LYS A 34 -0.33 3.64 -11.12
C LYS A 34 -0.76 3.61 -9.66
N SER A 35 -1.47 4.66 -9.25
CA SER A 35 -1.92 4.80 -7.86
C SER A 35 -3.44 4.78 -7.77
N SER A 36 -3.92 4.11 -6.74
CA SER A 36 -5.33 4.03 -6.38
C SER A 36 -5.48 4.38 -4.90
N PHE A 37 -6.53 5.13 -4.56
CA PHE A 37 -6.77 5.57 -3.19
C PHE A 37 -7.98 4.84 -2.60
N THR A 38 -7.83 4.34 -1.37
CA THR A 38 -8.94 3.73 -0.62
C THR A 38 -9.81 4.83 -0.03
N LEU A 39 -11.07 4.89 -0.46
CA LEU A 39 -12.04 5.89 0.03
C LEU A 39 -12.63 5.51 1.40
N ARG A 40 -12.77 4.21 1.64
CA ARG A 40 -13.33 3.66 2.88
C ARG A 40 -12.68 2.32 3.16
N GLU A 41 -12.19 2.14 4.39
CA GLU A 41 -11.71 0.85 4.85
C GLU A 41 -12.89 0.04 5.41
N ILE A 42 -13.19 -1.10 4.78
CA ILE A 42 -14.29 -1.98 5.21
C ILE A 42 -13.82 -2.94 6.31
N LYS A 43 -12.55 -3.38 6.25
CA LYS A 43 -11.95 -4.31 7.20
C LYS A 43 -10.44 -4.09 7.26
N PHE A 44 -9.90 -4.04 8.47
CA PHE A 44 -8.46 -4.04 8.75
C PHE A 44 -8.17 -5.13 9.77
N GLU A 45 -7.71 -6.29 9.29
CA GLU A 45 -7.34 -7.42 10.13
C GLU A 45 -5.92 -7.83 9.77
N THR A 46 -5.04 -7.82 10.77
CA THR A 46 -3.65 -8.25 10.63
C THR A 46 -3.43 -9.65 11.19
N ALA A 47 -4.41 -10.19 11.93
CA ALA A 47 -4.38 -11.57 12.40
C ALA A 47 -4.50 -12.50 11.19
N LEU A 48 -3.55 -13.43 11.06
CA LEU A 48 -3.68 -14.47 10.07
C LEU A 48 -4.81 -15.42 10.51
N PRO A 49 -5.65 -15.89 9.58
CA PRO A 49 -6.67 -16.88 9.89
C PRO A 49 -5.98 -18.22 10.18
N VAL A 50 -5.59 -18.41 11.44
CA VAL A 50 -5.10 -19.70 11.93
C VAL A 50 -6.31 -20.56 12.21
N ARG A 51 -6.54 -21.58 11.37
CA ARG A 51 -7.44 -22.69 11.74
C ARG A 51 -6.80 -23.38 12.93
N GLY A 52 -7.28 -23.10 14.15
CA GLY A 52 -6.84 -23.80 15.36
C GLY A 52 -6.90 -23.01 16.68
N ALA A 53 -7.36 -21.75 16.72
CA ALA A 53 -7.54 -21.04 17.99
C ALA A 53 -8.94 -21.20 18.61
N ASP A 54 -9.83 -21.94 17.95
CA ASP A 54 -11.20 -22.24 18.40
C ASP A 54 -11.45 -23.74 18.67
N GLU A 55 -10.39 -24.56 18.69
CA GLU A 55 -10.44 -25.97 19.13
C GLU A 55 -9.63 -26.12 20.42
N ASP A 56 -10.21 -25.69 21.55
CA ASP A 56 -10.03 -26.24 22.91
C ASP A 56 -11.12 -25.70 23.85
#